data_AF-A0A7V4EJI4-F1
#
_entry.id   AF-A0A7V4EJI4-F1
#
_cell.length_a   1.000
_cell.length_b   1.000
_cell.length_c   1.000
_cell.angle_alpha   90.00
_cell.angle_beta   90.00
_cell.angle_gamma   90.00
#
_symmetry.space_group_name_H-M   'P 1'
#
loop_
_entity.id
_entity.type
_entity.pdbx_description
1 polymer ?
#
loop_
_entity_poly.entity_id
_entity_poly.type
_entity_poly.pdbx_seq_one_letter_code
_entity_poly.pdbx_strand_id
1 'polypeptide(L)'
;MREDVVRVWRGVVRVVFGLLLPTLVVTLAIPGAAVADEVNWVVLMRAGSGGTFSSPTNSGHNSLALGTRPTTTDGFNLGVDGQSAIPPAPPAGSDTGAKAAWYRPDWPVTDPFVRFDYKAPLTPGEVKTWTDMIVWAGPDYAQSSIILNFYTTTTQQAPLSIGGKKVVYKVQLTYAPAGYNGPTEWIFENYGTQSGSSILLGQIELPVLPGVKIANPISGTGPLAATQVGGYRLTVLAGDPPKNTFNPANGHYYEFVRARVTWGEARDLAAQSTFNGMRGHLATITSLQEQEWVAQWLIQLFPDTVIWWIGGYQDKAAPDYSEPAGGWRWVTGEPWSFAAWRTGEPNNCCEGEDYLEIRTEDGYWCDIYERTNHGFIVEYEPSPDLSPPTTPVVTDTGRFTSSASVLSASWSSTDPESGIVEYQYAIGTSPTDPGSGYVVAWKSAGTATQATETGLALQSGQTYYWYVRASNRDGVWSDVGVSDGIYVAVPVLNPANGHYYQYVPGWLSWEDAAAEAAALEYQGLAGHLATVRSQEEWDWLVSHMAQWCPGGFDHLWLGGYQDRQAP
;
A
#
# COMPACT_ATOMS: atom_id res chain seq x y z
N MET A 1 40.31 69.42 -22.67
CA MET A 1 39.53 68.16 -22.67
C MET A 1 38.09 68.56 -22.90
N ARG A 2 37.56 68.25 -24.10
CA ARG A 2 36.37 68.87 -24.70
C ARG A 2 35.19 67.88 -24.72
N GLU A 3 34.02 68.41 -24.39
CA GLU A 3 32.64 68.14 -24.84
C GLU A 3 32.08 66.75 -25.23
N ASP A 4 32.79 65.63 -25.07
CA ASP A 4 32.27 64.36 -25.65
C ASP A 4 31.58 63.43 -24.62
N VAL A 5 31.49 63.82 -23.35
CA VAL A 5 30.98 62.94 -22.25
C VAL A 5 29.57 63.29 -21.77
N VAL A 6 28.92 64.35 -22.30
CA VAL A 6 27.66 64.88 -21.74
C VAL A 6 26.40 64.56 -22.58
N ARG A 7 26.49 63.81 -23.69
CA ARG A 7 25.33 63.55 -24.59
C ARG A 7 24.68 62.17 -24.55
N VAL A 8 25.12 61.25 -23.68
CA VAL A 8 24.54 59.89 -23.63
C VAL A 8 23.61 59.67 -22.42
N TRP A 9 23.50 60.63 -21.51
CA TRP A 9 22.79 60.47 -20.24
C TRP A 9 21.48 61.28 -20.09
N ARG A 10 20.74 61.50 -21.18
CA ARG A 10 19.34 61.97 -21.10
C ARG A 10 18.48 61.41 -22.23
N GLY A 11 17.82 60.30 -21.95
CA GLY A 11 16.84 59.70 -22.87
C GLY A 11 16.31 58.37 -22.36
N VAL A 12 16.19 58.21 -21.05
CA VAL A 12 15.47 57.11 -20.43
C VAL A 12 14.00 57.20 -20.89
N VAL A 13 13.49 56.05 -21.35
CA VAL A 13 12.07 55.64 -21.34
C VAL A 13 11.21 56.03 -22.55
N ARG A 14 11.01 54.98 -23.35
CA ARG A 14 9.74 54.48 -23.96
C ARG A 14 9.02 55.41 -24.93
N VAL A 15 8.92 54.97 -26.19
CA VAL A 15 7.69 54.44 -26.79
C VAL A 15 8.05 53.62 -28.05
N VAL A 16 7.86 52.30 -27.95
CA VAL A 16 7.16 51.44 -28.93
C VAL A 16 7.70 51.37 -30.38
N PHE A 17 8.27 50.19 -30.69
CA PHE A 17 8.24 49.43 -31.95
C PHE A 17 8.82 50.02 -33.25
N GLY A 18 9.71 49.24 -33.89
CA GLY A 18 9.93 49.32 -35.33
C GLY A 18 11.28 48.81 -35.86
N LEU A 19 11.41 47.48 -35.99
CA LEU A 19 12.14 46.77 -37.06
C LEU A 19 13.71 46.79 -37.15
N LEU A 20 14.25 45.55 -37.07
CA LEU A 20 15.36 44.94 -37.84
C LEU A 20 16.85 45.20 -37.47
N LEU A 21 17.44 44.21 -36.75
CA LEU A 21 18.69 43.43 -36.98
C LEU A 21 19.84 44.01 -37.85
N PRO A 22 21.15 43.72 -37.57
CA PRO A 22 21.62 42.32 -37.46
C PRO A 22 22.86 41.98 -36.57
N THR A 23 22.91 40.69 -36.19
CA THR A 23 24.08 39.77 -36.05
C THR A 23 25.34 40.12 -35.24
N LEU A 24 25.56 39.38 -34.14
CA LEU A 24 26.69 38.44 -34.04
C LEU A 24 26.33 37.27 -33.10
N VAL A 25 25.86 36.18 -33.70
CA VAL A 25 25.68 34.88 -33.05
C VAL A 25 26.94 34.08 -33.33
N VAL A 26 27.70 33.71 -32.30
CA VAL A 26 28.69 32.64 -32.41
C VAL A 26 27.95 31.34 -32.17
N THR A 27 27.48 30.75 -33.27
CA THR A 27 26.88 29.43 -33.31
C THR A 27 28.00 28.40 -33.30
N LEU A 28 28.21 27.73 -32.16
CA LEU A 28 28.83 26.40 -32.19
C LEU A 28 27.70 25.40 -32.46
N ALA A 29 27.42 25.21 -33.75
CA ALA A 29 26.62 24.12 -34.24
C ALA A 29 27.44 22.82 -34.10
N ILE A 30 27.03 21.93 -33.20
CA ILE A 30 27.29 20.50 -33.37
C ILE A 30 26.23 19.98 -34.36
N PRO A 31 26.59 19.18 -35.38
CA PRO A 31 25.69 18.85 -36.47
C PRO A 31 24.63 17.83 -36.04
N GLY A 32 23.36 18.15 -36.28
CA GLY A 32 22.22 17.23 -36.17
C GLY A 32 20.88 17.96 -36.02
N ALA A 33 20.23 18.31 -37.13
CA ALA A 33 18.81 18.68 -37.19
C ALA A 33 17.92 17.53 -36.65
N ALA A 34 16.74 17.70 -36.06
CA ALA A 34 15.74 18.75 -36.17
C ALA A 34 15.03 19.04 -34.82
N VAL A 35 14.41 20.22 -34.75
CA VAL A 35 13.49 20.67 -33.71
C VAL A 35 12.09 20.14 -34.08
N ALA A 36 11.34 19.61 -33.10
CA ALA A 36 10.04 18.93 -33.19
C ALA A 36 10.08 17.47 -33.73
N ASP A 37 9.42 16.59 -32.97
CA ASP A 37 9.17 15.16 -33.21
C ASP A 37 10.42 14.28 -33.27
N GLU A 38 10.71 13.53 -32.21
CA GLU A 38 11.68 12.43 -32.30
C GLU A 38 11.08 11.27 -33.08
N VAL A 39 11.21 11.41 -34.40
CA VAL A 39 11.02 10.38 -35.39
C VAL A 39 12.20 9.41 -35.35
N ASN A 40 11.90 8.12 -35.45
CA ASN A 40 12.87 7.05 -35.73
C ASN A 40 13.71 6.55 -34.54
N TRP A 41 13.06 6.21 -33.43
CA TRP A 41 13.71 5.48 -32.34
C TRP A 41 13.10 4.10 -32.11
N VAL A 42 13.89 3.19 -31.55
CA VAL A 42 13.44 1.84 -31.22
C VAL A 42 13.92 1.40 -29.84
N VAL A 43 13.04 0.73 -29.11
CA VAL A 43 13.37 -0.07 -27.94
C VAL A 43 13.17 -1.53 -28.30
N LEU A 44 14.24 -2.29 -28.24
CA LEU A 44 14.27 -3.74 -28.40
C LEU A 44 14.08 -4.40 -27.04
N MET A 45 13.20 -5.38 -26.96
CA MET A 45 12.94 -6.13 -25.72
C MET A 45 13.30 -7.58 -25.93
N ARG A 46 13.97 -8.19 -24.94
CA ARG A 46 14.34 -9.61 -25.00
C ARG A 46 14.05 -10.36 -23.72
N ALA A 47 13.32 -11.47 -23.84
CA ALA A 47 13.08 -12.42 -22.76
C ALA A 47 14.15 -13.53 -22.73
N GLY A 48 14.67 -13.89 -21.55
CA GLY A 48 15.71 -14.90 -21.41
C GLY A 48 16.04 -15.26 -19.96
N SER A 49 17.23 -15.86 -19.73
CA SER A 49 17.66 -16.46 -18.45
C SER A 49 18.87 -15.79 -17.77
N GLY A 50 19.25 -14.55 -18.16
CA GLY A 50 20.19 -13.73 -17.37
C GLY A 50 21.71 -13.85 -17.64
N GLY A 51 22.17 -14.41 -18.76
CA GLY A 51 23.60 -14.34 -19.15
C GLY A 51 23.98 -13.01 -19.83
N THR A 52 25.23 -12.53 -19.67
CA THR A 52 25.76 -11.39 -20.44
C THR A 52 25.74 -11.70 -21.95
N PHE A 53 24.99 -10.92 -22.72
CA PHE A 53 24.80 -11.14 -24.15
C PHE A 53 25.61 -10.16 -25.02
N SER A 54 26.20 -10.70 -26.10
CA SER A 54 26.85 -9.94 -27.17
C SER A 54 25.98 -9.94 -28.44
N SER A 55 25.55 -8.73 -28.86
CA SER A 55 25.00 -8.32 -30.18
C SER A 55 23.72 -9.01 -30.75
N PRO A 56 22.83 -8.30 -31.49
CA PRO A 56 21.57 -8.85 -31.96
C PRO A 56 21.64 -9.49 -33.37
N THR A 57 21.26 -10.76 -33.49
CA THR A 57 20.71 -11.33 -34.73
C THR A 57 19.22 -11.68 -34.52
N ASN A 58 18.40 -11.36 -35.52
CA ASN A 58 16.93 -11.23 -35.45
C ASN A 58 16.14 -12.55 -35.65
N SER A 59 16.64 -13.69 -35.15
CA SER A 59 16.06 -15.00 -35.51
C SER A 59 15.58 -15.81 -34.31
N GLY A 60 14.50 -15.36 -33.66
CA GLY A 60 13.75 -16.12 -32.64
C GLY A 60 12.64 -15.25 -32.02
N HIS A 61 11.53 -15.84 -31.57
CA HIS A 61 10.37 -15.14 -30.97
C HIS A 61 10.65 -14.45 -29.60
N ASN A 62 11.92 -14.18 -29.31
CA ASN A 62 12.39 -13.67 -28.03
C ASN A 62 12.88 -12.22 -28.18
N SER A 63 12.67 -11.58 -29.34
CA SER A 63 13.01 -10.17 -29.61
C SER A 63 11.77 -9.42 -30.10
N LEU A 64 11.31 -8.46 -29.30
CA LEU A 64 10.25 -7.51 -29.65
C LEU A 64 10.83 -6.13 -29.89
N ALA A 65 10.08 -5.28 -30.57
CA ALA A 65 10.42 -3.89 -30.72
C ALA A 65 9.20 -2.98 -30.57
N LEU A 66 9.43 -1.83 -29.95
CA LEU A 66 8.53 -0.69 -29.95
C LEU A 66 9.28 0.58 -30.35
N GLY A 67 8.54 1.65 -30.66
CA GLY A 67 9.11 2.97 -30.88
C GLY A 67 8.35 3.78 -31.92
N THR A 68 9.05 4.68 -32.59
CA THR A 68 8.47 5.54 -33.63
C THR A 68 9.23 5.31 -34.94
N ARG A 69 8.53 5.21 -36.08
CA ARG A 69 9.15 5.09 -37.41
C ARG A 69 8.76 6.30 -38.26
N PRO A 70 9.69 6.89 -39.05
CA PRO A 70 9.37 8.04 -39.89
C PRO A 70 8.41 7.62 -41.01
N THR A 71 7.34 8.40 -41.20
CA THR A 71 6.24 8.10 -42.11
C THR A 71 6.58 8.34 -43.59
N THR A 72 7.77 8.83 -43.93
CA THR A 72 8.02 9.47 -45.24
C THR A 72 9.07 8.84 -46.15
N THR A 73 9.75 7.73 -45.80
CA THR A 73 10.84 7.22 -46.66
C THR A 73 11.03 5.70 -46.75
N ASP A 74 9.99 4.92 -46.49
CA ASP A 74 9.96 3.53 -46.94
C ASP A 74 8.76 3.35 -47.86
N GLY A 75 9.01 3.06 -49.13
CA GLY A 75 8.01 2.67 -50.14
C GLY A 75 7.36 1.32 -49.85
N PHE A 76 7.11 1.00 -48.58
CA PHE A 76 6.20 -0.04 -48.12
C PHE A 76 5.07 0.65 -47.35
N ASN A 77 4.08 1.08 -48.14
CA ASN A 77 2.81 1.60 -47.70
C ASN A 77 2.03 0.53 -46.91
N LEU A 78 1.38 0.95 -45.82
CA LEU A 78 0.16 0.36 -45.25
C LEU A 78 0.24 -1.11 -44.79
N GLY A 79 1.10 -1.41 -43.82
CA GLY A 79 1.18 -2.71 -43.12
C GLY A 79 0.49 -2.74 -41.75
N VAL A 80 -0.55 -1.91 -41.58
CA VAL A 80 -1.57 -2.09 -40.54
C VAL A 80 -2.48 -3.30 -40.88
N ASP A 81 -2.43 -3.87 -42.09
CA ASP A 81 -3.21 -5.04 -42.46
C ASP A 81 -2.36 -6.17 -43.06
N GLY A 82 -2.28 -7.28 -42.32
CA GLY A 82 -2.12 -8.65 -42.79
C GLY A 82 -1.05 -8.95 -43.84
N GLN A 83 0.12 -9.44 -43.41
CA GLN A 83 0.63 -10.75 -43.85
C GLN A 83 1.70 -11.26 -42.87
N SER A 84 1.54 -12.54 -42.54
CA SER A 84 2.39 -13.34 -41.68
C SER A 84 3.76 -13.54 -42.34
N ALA A 85 4.82 -13.13 -41.65
CA ALA A 85 6.12 -13.74 -41.84
C ALA A 85 6.47 -14.45 -40.53
N ILE A 86 5.89 -15.63 -40.30
CA ILE A 86 6.48 -16.59 -39.38
C ILE A 86 7.82 -16.98 -40.04
N PRO A 87 8.98 -16.54 -39.52
CA PRO A 87 10.23 -17.12 -39.96
C PRO A 87 10.25 -18.57 -39.46
N PRO A 88 10.91 -19.50 -40.17
CA PRO A 88 11.03 -20.87 -39.70
C PRO A 88 11.57 -20.90 -38.26
N ALA A 89 11.11 -21.89 -37.48
CA ALA A 89 11.54 -22.12 -36.11
C ALA A 89 13.08 -22.05 -36.00
N PRO A 90 13.63 -21.45 -34.93
CA PRO A 90 15.06 -21.33 -34.75
C PRO A 90 15.72 -22.72 -34.76
N PRO A 91 16.95 -22.85 -35.28
CA PRO A 91 17.71 -24.10 -35.17
C PRO A 91 17.86 -24.49 -33.70
N ALA A 92 17.69 -25.78 -33.40
CA ALA A 92 17.68 -26.33 -32.06
C ALA A 92 18.96 -25.95 -31.29
N GLY A 93 18.81 -25.34 -30.11
CA GLY A 93 19.89 -25.10 -29.15
C GLY A 93 20.06 -23.67 -28.60
N SER A 94 19.22 -22.69 -28.96
CA SER A 94 19.32 -21.31 -28.44
C SER A 94 18.03 -20.74 -27.83
N ASP A 95 16.92 -21.48 -27.88
CA ASP A 95 15.67 -21.02 -27.29
C ASP A 95 15.73 -21.28 -25.77
N THR A 96 15.84 -20.21 -24.97
CA THR A 96 15.83 -20.33 -23.51
C THR A 96 14.49 -20.85 -23.00
N GLY A 97 13.43 -20.83 -23.82
CA GLY A 97 12.06 -21.23 -23.48
C GLY A 97 11.19 -20.08 -22.99
N ALA A 98 11.76 -18.91 -22.65
CA ALA A 98 11.02 -17.69 -22.37
C ALA A 98 10.66 -16.95 -23.66
N LYS A 99 9.44 -16.45 -23.75
CA LYS A 99 8.87 -15.82 -24.95
C LYS A 99 8.15 -14.52 -24.60
N ALA A 100 8.06 -13.62 -25.58
CA ALA A 100 7.29 -12.40 -25.46
C ALA A 100 6.60 -12.06 -26.80
N ALA A 101 5.42 -11.43 -26.76
CA ALA A 101 4.71 -10.94 -27.95
C ALA A 101 3.79 -9.76 -27.60
N TRP A 102 3.56 -8.85 -28.56
CA TRP A 102 2.48 -7.88 -28.47
C TRP A 102 1.17 -8.53 -28.90
N TYR A 103 0.13 -8.44 -28.07
CA TYR A 103 -1.20 -8.92 -28.44
C TYR A 103 -2.04 -7.80 -29.08
N ARG A 104 -2.76 -8.13 -30.16
CA ARG A 104 -3.62 -7.23 -30.91
C ARG A 104 -5.04 -7.81 -31.02
N PRO A 105 -6.00 -7.36 -30.18
CA PRO A 105 -7.38 -7.85 -30.25
C PRO A 105 -8.11 -7.42 -31.52
N ASP A 106 -7.63 -6.37 -32.17
CA ASP A 106 -8.09 -5.82 -33.44
C ASP A 106 -7.61 -6.61 -34.66
N TRP A 107 -6.71 -7.58 -34.48
CA TRP A 107 -6.17 -8.41 -35.56
C TRP A 107 -6.96 -9.71 -35.73
N PRO A 108 -6.97 -10.32 -36.94
CA PRO A 108 -7.67 -11.58 -37.18
C PRO A 108 -7.25 -12.67 -36.20
N VAL A 109 -8.19 -13.51 -35.77
CA VAL A 109 -7.98 -14.63 -34.81
C VAL A 109 -6.83 -15.56 -35.22
N THR A 110 -6.49 -15.62 -36.51
CA THR A 110 -5.43 -16.46 -37.04
C THR A 110 -4.02 -15.97 -36.74
N ASP A 111 -3.80 -14.68 -36.45
CA ASP A 111 -2.47 -14.13 -36.16
C ASP A 111 -2.56 -12.89 -35.22
N PRO A 112 -2.99 -13.05 -33.95
CA PRO A 112 -3.23 -11.93 -33.05
C PRO A 112 -1.96 -11.38 -32.37
N PHE A 113 -0.77 -11.86 -32.77
CA PHE A 113 0.49 -11.53 -32.11
C PHE A 113 1.48 -10.90 -33.07
N VAL A 114 2.15 -9.83 -32.62
CA VAL A 114 3.14 -9.11 -33.44
C VAL A 114 4.46 -8.94 -32.73
N ARG A 115 5.54 -8.91 -33.54
CA ARG A 115 6.90 -8.63 -33.06
C ARG A 115 7.20 -7.13 -32.94
N PHE A 116 6.45 -6.31 -33.65
CA PHE A 116 6.69 -4.88 -33.80
C PHE A 116 5.40 -4.11 -33.49
N ASP A 117 5.48 -3.15 -32.57
CA ASP A 117 4.39 -2.20 -32.34
C ASP A 117 4.96 -0.77 -32.38
N TYR A 118 4.84 -0.13 -33.53
CA TYR A 118 5.28 1.26 -33.73
C TYR A 118 4.10 2.21 -33.61
N LYS A 119 4.32 3.34 -32.95
CA LYS A 119 3.34 4.42 -32.81
C LYS A 119 3.81 5.65 -33.58
N ALA A 120 2.92 6.63 -33.73
CA ALA A 120 3.25 7.96 -34.25
C ALA A 120 4.41 8.60 -33.45
N PRO A 121 5.14 9.61 -33.98
CA PRO A 121 6.21 10.31 -33.27
C PRO A 121 5.80 10.87 -31.91
N LEU A 122 6.74 10.93 -30.96
CA LEU A 122 6.49 11.42 -29.60
C LEU A 122 6.71 12.94 -29.56
N THR A 123 5.66 13.68 -29.14
CA THR A 123 5.70 15.14 -29.03
C THR A 123 5.99 15.56 -27.58
N PRO A 124 6.53 16.78 -27.33
CA PRO A 124 6.83 17.22 -25.97
C PRO A 124 5.59 17.25 -25.08
N GLY A 125 5.60 16.51 -23.97
CA GLY A 125 4.46 16.43 -23.05
C GLY A 125 3.46 15.29 -23.31
N GLU A 126 3.67 14.51 -24.37
CA GLU A 126 2.85 13.31 -24.61
C GLU A 126 3.41 12.08 -23.87
N VAL A 127 2.50 11.15 -23.55
CA VAL A 127 2.84 9.79 -23.14
C VAL A 127 2.33 8.84 -24.21
N LYS A 128 3.19 7.97 -24.72
CA LYS A 128 2.80 6.86 -25.58
C LYS A 128 2.73 5.58 -24.80
N THR A 129 1.67 4.83 -25.07
CA THR A 129 1.35 3.59 -24.37
C THR A 129 1.32 2.43 -25.36
N TRP A 130 2.03 1.37 -25.00
CA TRP A 130 2.02 0.08 -25.65
C TRP A 130 1.42 -0.92 -24.67
N THR A 131 0.20 -1.37 -24.94
CA THR A 131 -0.52 -2.28 -24.06
C THR A 131 -0.32 -3.73 -24.51
N ASP A 132 -0.70 -4.65 -23.62
CA ASP A 132 -0.85 -6.08 -23.95
C ASP A 132 0.43 -6.76 -24.44
N MET A 133 1.59 -6.38 -23.88
CA MET A 133 2.79 -7.21 -24.01
C MET A 133 2.62 -8.46 -23.15
N ILE A 134 2.59 -9.62 -23.79
CA ILE A 134 2.48 -10.91 -23.11
C ILE A 134 3.88 -11.52 -23.00
N VAL A 135 4.25 -11.97 -21.80
CA VAL A 135 5.55 -12.62 -21.51
C VAL A 135 5.29 -13.93 -20.80
N TRP A 136 5.85 -15.03 -21.29
CA TRP A 136 5.59 -16.36 -20.73
C TRP A 136 6.79 -17.30 -20.86
N ALA A 137 6.77 -18.38 -20.07
CA ALA A 137 7.74 -19.46 -20.16
C ALA A 137 7.12 -20.71 -20.80
N GLY A 138 7.90 -21.40 -21.63
CA GLY A 138 7.56 -22.70 -22.18
C GLY A 138 7.56 -23.79 -21.12
N PRO A 139 6.94 -24.96 -21.40
CA PRO A 139 6.84 -26.06 -20.44
C PRO A 139 8.20 -26.62 -20.00
N ASP A 140 9.23 -26.50 -20.84
CA ASP A 140 10.59 -26.99 -20.57
C ASP A 140 11.52 -25.90 -20.01
N TYR A 141 10.99 -24.74 -19.61
CA TYR A 141 11.77 -23.64 -19.04
C TYR A 141 12.27 -23.99 -17.64
N ALA A 142 13.57 -24.18 -17.50
CA ALA A 142 14.19 -24.70 -16.27
C ALA A 142 14.59 -23.63 -15.24
N GLN A 143 14.47 -22.35 -15.56
CA GLN A 143 14.92 -21.25 -14.68
C GLN A 143 13.78 -20.77 -13.78
N SER A 144 14.14 -20.26 -12.61
CA SER A 144 13.20 -19.72 -11.62
C SER A 144 12.65 -18.34 -11.98
N SER A 145 13.22 -17.66 -12.98
CA SER A 145 12.80 -16.34 -13.41
C SER A 145 13.01 -16.12 -14.92
N ILE A 146 12.13 -15.30 -15.50
CA ILE A 146 12.25 -14.73 -16.84
C ILE A 146 12.87 -13.34 -16.71
N ILE A 147 14.00 -13.14 -17.37
CA ILE A 147 14.65 -11.83 -17.47
C ILE A 147 14.20 -11.13 -18.74
N LEU A 148 13.62 -9.94 -18.62
CA LEU A 148 13.32 -9.04 -19.73
C LEU A 148 14.34 -7.92 -19.76
N ASN A 149 15.07 -7.82 -20.86
CA ASN A 149 15.99 -6.72 -21.08
C ASN A 149 15.43 -5.76 -22.12
N PHE A 150 15.56 -4.47 -21.86
CA PHE A 150 15.16 -3.38 -22.73
C PHE A 150 16.42 -2.71 -23.25
N TYR A 151 16.57 -2.61 -24.57
CA TYR A 151 17.73 -1.99 -25.20
C TYR A 151 17.30 -0.97 -26.21
N THR A 152 18.18 -0.02 -26.51
CA THR A 152 18.09 0.74 -27.75
C THR A 152 19.33 0.55 -28.61
N THR A 153 19.22 0.83 -29.91
CA THR A 153 20.35 0.69 -30.83
C THR A 153 21.10 2.02 -30.90
N THR A 154 22.39 1.95 -31.17
CA THR A 154 23.25 3.13 -31.37
C THR A 154 22.81 4.02 -32.55
N THR A 155 22.03 3.49 -33.49
CA THR A 155 21.55 4.19 -34.70
C THR A 155 20.09 4.66 -34.63
N GLN A 156 19.26 4.09 -33.74
CA GLN A 156 17.86 4.45 -33.52
C GLN A 156 17.62 4.55 -32.01
N GLN A 157 18.40 5.42 -31.36
CA GLN A 157 18.43 5.55 -29.91
C GLN A 157 17.08 6.02 -29.37
N ALA A 158 16.61 5.32 -28.34
CA ALA A 158 15.48 5.69 -27.51
C ALA A 158 15.85 7.01 -26.82
N PRO A 159 15.00 8.03 -26.96
CA PRO A 159 15.38 9.36 -26.53
C PRO A 159 15.46 9.56 -25.03
N LEU A 160 16.35 10.47 -24.66
CA LEU A 160 16.50 10.93 -23.28
C LEU A 160 15.65 12.18 -22.99
N SER A 161 15.30 12.96 -24.01
CA SER A 161 14.48 14.16 -23.85
C SER A 161 13.81 14.63 -25.14
N ILE A 162 12.56 15.07 -25.06
CA ILE A 162 11.80 15.66 -26.19
C ILE A 162 11.42 17.10 -25.86
N GLY A 163 11.82 18.03 -26.73
CA GLY A 163 11.54 19.45 -26.53
C GLY A 163 12.10 20.00 -25.21
N GLY A 164 13.20 19.43 -24.73
CA GLY A 164 13.83 19.78 -23.44
C GLY A 164 13.20 19.12 -22.21
N LYS A 165 12.13 18.32 -22.36
CA LYS A 165 11.57 17.51 -21.27
C LYS A 165 12.17 16.11 -21.27
N LYS A 166 12.57 15.58 -20.11
CA LYS A 166 13.07 14.20 -19.97
C LYS A 166 11.98 13.20 -20.37
N VAL A 167 12.37 12.14 -21.09
CA VAL A 167 11.49 11.01 -21.41
C VAL A 167 11.77 9.88 -20.41
N VAL A 168 10.72 9.38 -19.78
CA VAL A 168 10.76 8.23 -18.87
C VAL A 168 10.18 7.00 -19.58
N TYR A 169 10.85 5.87 -19.43
CA TYR A 169 10.33 4.57 -19.88
C TYR A 169 9.79 3.81 -18.67
N LYS A 170 8.47 3.68 -18.57
CA LYS A 170 7.79 2.95 -17.50
C LYS A 170 7.25 1.63 -18.04
N VAL A 171 7.42 0.55 -17.30
CA VAL A 171 6.75 -0.73 -17.55
C VAL A 171 5.84 -1.03 -16.37
N GLN A 172 4.56 -1.26 -16.65
CA GLN A 172 3.54 -1.59 -15.66
C GLN A 172 3.06 -3.02 -15.87
N LEU A 173 2.91 -3.75 -14.79
CA LEU A 173 2.30 -5.07 -14.76
C LEU A 173 0.77 -4.90 -14.67
N THR A 174 0.08 -5.31 -15.72
CA THR A 174 -1.38 -5.22 -15.84
C THR A 174 -2.09 -6.52 -15.53
N TYR A 175 -1.36 -7.64 -15.53
CA TYR A 175 -1.85 -8.94 -15.07
C TYR A 175 -0.67 -9.80 -14.63
N ALA A 176 -0.82 -10.46 -13.48
CA ALA A 176 0.14 -11.41 -12.94
C ALA A 176 -0.55 -12.76 -12.64
N PRO A 177 0.18 -13.89 -12.70
CA PRO A 177 -0.35 -15.16 -12.20
C PRO A 177 -0.65 -15.10 -10.70
N ALA A 178 -1.63 -15.89 -10.24
CA ALA A 178 -1.97 -15.99 -8.82
C ALA A 178 -0.74 -16.39 -7.98
N GLY A 179 -0.56 -15.71 -6.84
CA GLY A 179 0.61 -15.89 -5.97
C GLY A 179 1.82 -15.00 -6.30
N TYR A 180 1.72 -14.12 -7.30
CA TYR A 180 2.73 -13.09 -7.53
C TYR A 180 2.64 -11.98 -6.47
N ASN A 181 3.71 -11.80 -5.70
CA ASN A 181 3.85 -10.75 -4.66
C ASN A 181 5.02 -9.79 -4.96
N GLY A 182 5.46 -9.71 -6.23
CA GLY A 182 6.60 -8.89 -6.63
C GLY A 182 6.21 -7.47 -7.11
N PRO A 183 7.18 -6.68 -7.58
CA PRO A 183 6.95 -5.33 -8.10
C PRO A 183 5.95 -5.31 -9.26
N THR A 184 5.07 -4.32 -9.30
CA THR A 184 4.11 -4.14 -10.41
C THR A 184 4.53 -3.03 -11.37
N GLU A 185 5.60 -2.30 -11.07
CA GLU A 185 6.06 -1.18 -11.90
C GLU A 185 7.59 -1.10 -11.93
N TRP A 186 8.14 -0.77 -13.09
CA TRP A 186 9.56 -0.52 -13.31
C TRP A 186 9.75 0.76 -14.11
N ILE A 187 10.75 1.56 -13.74
CA ILE A 187 11.09 2.82 -14.40
C ILE A 187 12.54 2.75 -14.87
N PHE A 188 12.79 3.09 -16.13
CA PHE A 188 14.11 3.05 -16.75
C PHE A 188 14.53 4.43 -17.24
N GLU A 189 15.78 4.77 -16.95
CA GLU A 189 16.35 6.08 -17.26
C GLU A 189 17.66 6.00 -18.06
N ASN A 190 17.86 4.88 -18.78
CA ASN A 190 19.06 4.56 -19.59
C ASN A 190 20.29 4.17 -18.76
N TYR A 191 20.46 2.88 -18.47
CA TYR A 191 21.70 2.34 -17.92
C TYR A 191 22.78 2.37 -19.00
N GLY A 192 23.60 3.43 -19.05
CA GLY A 192 24.61 3.72 -20.09
C GLY A 192 25.74 2.70 -20.33
N THR A 193 25.53 1.40 -20.14
CA THR A 193 26.44 0.33 -20.51
C THR A 193 26.23 -0.04 -21.97
N GLN A 194 27.06 0.52 -22.85
CA GLN A 194 27.08 0.15 -24.26
C GLN A 194 27.69 -1.26 -24.43
N SER A 195 26.99 -2.14 -25.14
CA SER A 195 27.48 -3.46 -25.54
C SER A 195 27.36 -3.59 -27.07
N GLY A 196 28.49 -3.43 -27.76
CA GLY A 196 28.52 -3.37 -29.23
C GLY A 196 27.64 -2.25 -29.78
N SER A 197 26.66 -2.59 -30.61
CA SER A 197 25.74 -1.65 -31.27
C SER A 197 24.47 -1.33 -30.47
N SER A 198 24.36 -1.78 -29.21
CA SER A 198 23.18 -1.60 -28.36
C SER A 198 23.52 -0.97 -27.00
N ILE A 199 22.55 -0.29 -26.41
CA ILE A 199 22.59 0.35 -25.09
C ILE A 199 21.48 -0.25 -24.24
N LEU A 200 21.78 -0.72 -23.02
CA LEU A 200 20.79 -1.28 -22.10
C LEU A 200 19.98 -0.14 -21.46
N LEU A 201 18.67 -0.13 -21.65
CA LEU A 201 17.79 0.84 -21.00
C LEU A 201 17.38 0.38 -19.60
N GLY A 202 17.13 -0.91 -19.42
CA GLY A 202 16.66 -1.48 -18.16
C GLY A 202 16.42 -2.98 -18.22
N GLN A 203 16.26 -3.58 -17.06
CA GLN A 203 16.03 -5.02 -16.90
C GLN A 203 14.88 -5.26 -15.91
N ILE A 204 14.03 -6.23 -16.20
CA ILE A 204 12.98 -6.75 -15.32
C ILE A 204 13.24 -8.22 -15.07
N GLU A 205 13.03 -8.66 -13.84
CA GLU A 205 13.03 -10.07 -13.46
C GLU A 205 11.63 -10.48 -13.01
N LEU A 206 11.05 -11.49 -13.66
CA LEU A 206 9.72 -12.01 -13.37
C LEU A 206 9.83 -13.47 -12.91
N PRO A 207 9.34 -13.86 -11.72
CA PRO A 207 9.46 -15.23 -11.24
C PRO A 207 8.63 -16.22 -12.08
N VAL A 208 9.11 -17.45 -12.21
CA VAL A 208 8.34 -18.54 -12.81
C VAL A 208 7.61 -19.26 -11.68
N LEU A 209 6.31 -19.02 -11.55
CA LEU A 209 5.50 -19.56 -10.46
C LEU A 209 5.06 -21.02 -10.73
N PRO A 210 5.12 -21.93 -9.73
CA PRO A 210 4.73 -23.33 -9.91
C PRO A 210 3.23 -23.49 -10.21
N GLY A 211 2.89 -24.33 -11.21
CA GLY A 211 1.54 -24.90 -11.32
C GLY A 211 0.48 -24.11 -12.11
N VAL A 212 0.77 -22.94 -12.68
CA VAL A 212 -0.25 -22.15 -13.41
C VAL A 212 -0.14 -22.37 -14.93
N LYS A 213 -0.92 -23.32 -15.44
CA LYS A 213 -1.26 -23.41 -16.88
C LYS A 213 -2.32 -22.35 -17.17
N ILE A 214 -1.97 -21.25 -17.82
CA ILE A 214 -2.95 -20.22 -18.17
C ILE A 214 -3.71 -20.70 -19.41
N ALA A 215 -5.02 -20.91 -19.26
CA ALA A 215 -5.92 -20.89 -20.41
C ALA A 215 -5.90 -19.46 -20.97
N ASN A 216 -5.62 -19.34 -22.27
CA ASN A 216 -5.67 -18.14 -23.09
C ASN A 216 -6.44 -16.97 -22.43
N PRO A 217 -5.78 -15.86 -22.05
CA PRO A 217 -6.45 -14.78 -21.32
C PRO A 217 -7.43 -13.98 -22.18
N ILE A 218 -7.66 -14.35 -23.45
CA ILE A 218 -8.72 -13.81 -24.28
C ILE A 218 -9.61 -14.96 -24.77
N SER A 219 -10.87 -14.94 -24.37
CA SER A 219 -11.93 -15.84 -24.84
C SER A 219 -11.94 -15.94 -26.38
N GLY A 220 -11.68 -17.12 -26.94
CA GLY A 220 -11.80 -17.34 -28.38
C GLY A 220 -11.17 -18.65 -28.84
N THR A 221 -11.98 -19.51 -29.45
CA THR A 221 -11.60 -20.80 -30.02
C THR A 221 -10.58 -20.62 -31.16
N GLY A 222 -9.31 -20.93 -30.91
CA GLY A 222 -8.22 -20.97 -31.89
C GLY A 222 -7.13 -21.98 -31.51
N PRO A 223 -6.28 -22.43 -32.46
CA PRO A 223 -5.40 -23.61 -32.31
C PRO A 223 -4.24 -23.46 -31.30
N LEU A 224 -4.15 -22.34 -30.57
CA LEU A 224 -3.18 -22.11 -29.50
C LEU A 224 -3.74 -22.42 -28.10
N ALA A 225 -4.95 -23.01 -28.01
CA ALA A 225 -5.69 -23.25 -26.77
C ALA A 225 -5.15 -24.35 -25.84
N ALA A 226 -3.94 -24.87 -26.05
CA ALA A 226 -3.33 -25.82 -25.12
C ALA A 226 -1.82 -25.60 -25.04
N THR A 227 -1.29 -25.58 -23.81
CA THR A 227 0.13 -25.64 -23.41
C THR A 227 0.96 -24.35 -23.34
N GLN A 228 0.56 -23.36 -22.53
CA GLN A 228 1.48 -22.31 -22.04
C GLN A 228 1.35 -22.11 -20.51
N VAL A 229 2.48 -21.82 -19.85
CA VAL A 229 2.63 -21.67 -18.39
C VAL A 229 2.91 -20.20 -18.06
N GLY A 230 2.21 -19.63 -17.07
CA GLY A 230 2.62 -18.41 -16.34
C GLY A 230 2.85 -17.12 -17.15
N GLY A 231 1.87 -16.65 -17.90
CA GLY A 231 1.97 -15.41 -18.68
C GLY A 231 1.74 -14.13 -17.85
N TYR A 232 2.68 -13.19 -17.89
CA TYR A 232 2.51 -11.82 -17.42
C TYR A 232 1.97 -10.94 -18.55
N ARG A 233 1.13 -9.94 -18.21
CA ARG A 233 0.74 -8.87 -19.15
C ARG A 233 1.32 -7.54 -18.71
N LEU A 234 2.03 -6.87 -19.60
CA LEU A 234 2.75 -5.64 -19.32
C LEU A 234 2.27 -4.52 -20.25
N THR A 235 2.28 -3.29 -19.73
CA THR A 235 2.10 -2.06 -20.49
C THR A 235 3.40 -1.25 -20.42
N VAL A 236 3.88 -0.78 -21.57
CA VAL A 236 5.07 0.06 -21.65
C VAL A 236 4.65 1.49 -21.99
N LEU A 237 5.16 2.45 -21.24
CA LEU A 237 4.92 3.87 -21.43
C LEU A 237 6.25 4.57 -21.74
N ALA A 238 6.24 5.48 -22.71
CA ALA A 238 7.34 6.39 -22.98
C ALA A 238 6.80 7.81 -23.05
N GLY A 239 7.28 8.72 -22.20
CA GLY A 239 6.82 10.11 -22.18
C GLY A 239 7.13 10.85 -20.89
N ASP A 240 6.31 11.85 -20.57
CA ASP A 240 6.40 12.62 -19.31
C ASP A 240 6.39 11.66 -18.08
N PRO A 241 7.10 12.02 -16.98
CA PRO A 241 7.18 11.19 -15.78
C PRO A 241 5.79 10.86 -15.24
N PRO A 242 5.62 9.69 -14.59
CA PRO A 242 4.32 9.26 -14.11
C PRO A 242 3.72 10.33 -13.20
N LYS A 243 2.48 10.71 -13.51
CA LYS A 243 1.72 11.75 -12.78
C LYS A 243 1.79 11.52 -11.27
N ASN A 244 1.72 10.27 -10.82
CA ASN A 244 1.80 9.88 -9.41
C ASN A 244 2.92 8.84 -9.22
N THR A 245 3.83 9.12 -8.30
CA THR A 245 5.02 8.29 -8.00
C THR A 245 4.88 7.72 -6.59
N PHE A 246 4.98 6.39 -6.46
CA PHE A 246 4.88 5.69 -5.18
C PHE A 246 6.17 5.77 -4.38
N ASN A 247 6.07 6.17 -3.11
CA ASN A 247 7.18 6.07 -2.16
C ASN A 247 7.04 4.78 -1.34
N PRO A 248 7.90 3.77 -1.55
CA PRO A 248 7.78 2.49 -0.85
C PRO A 248 8.11 2.56 0.65
N ALA A 249 8.71 3.66 1.14
CA ALA A 249 9.07 3.80 2.54
C ALA A 249 7.89 4.14 3.44
N ASN A 250 6.93 4.93 2.93
CA ASN A 250 5.72 5.31 3.68
C ASN A 250 4.42 4.77 3.06
N GLY A 251 4.45 4.34 1.79
CA GLY A 251 3.26 3.85 1.10
C GLY A 251 2.42 4.94 0.43
N HIS A 252 2.88 6.20 0.46
CA HIS A 252 2.18 7.35 -0.11
C HIS A 252 2.51 7.50 -1.60
N TYR A 253 1.69 8.30 -2.29
CA TYR A 253 1.91 8.67 -3.69
C TYR A 253 2.12 10.17 -3.82
N TYR A 254 3.04 10.58 -4.70
CA TYR A 254 3.38 11.98 -4.91
C TYR A 254 3.20 12.39 -6.36
N GLU A 255 2.59 13.56 -6.57
CA GLU A 255 2.49 14.21 -7.87
C GLU A 255 3.23 15.54 -7.85
N PHE A 256 4.09 15.75 -8.85
CA PHE A 256 4.87 16.97 -8.97
C PHE A 256 4.26 17.88 -10.04
N VAL A 257 3.51 18.88 -9.61
CA VAL A 257 2.72 19.75 -10.49
C VAL A 257 3.49 21.02 -10.84
N ARG A 258 3.91 21.17 -12.10
CA ARG A 258 4.44 22.45 -12.61
C ARG A 258 3.29 23.43 -12.84
N ALA A 259 3.22 24.49 -12.05
CA ALA A 259 2.25 25.56 -12.19
C ALA A 259 2.78 26.85 -11.54
N ARG A 260 2.51 27.99 -12.17
CA ARG A 260 2.82 29.30 -11.59
C ARG A 260 1.70 29.79 -10.69
N VAL A 261 1.72 29.38 -9.42
CA VAL A 261 0.64 29.61 -8.45
C VAL A 261 1.17 30.05 -7.09
N THR A 262 0.33 30.73 -6.33
CA THR A 262 0.54 31.06 -4.90
C THR A 262 0.41 29.82 -4.01
N TRP A 263 0.81 29.91 -2.74
CA TRP A 263 0.72 28.77 -1.83
C TRP A 263 -0.74 28.41 -1.56
N GLY A 264 -1.61 29.41 -1.35
CA GLY A 264 -3.04 29.20 -1.17
C GLY A 264 -3.70 28.52 -2.39
N GLU A 265 -3.36 28.96 -3.61
CA GLU A 265 -3.83 28.32 -4.85
C GLU A 265 -3.31 26.89 -4.99
N ALA A 266 -2.03 26.65 -4.66
CA ALA A 266 -1.43 25.32 -4.70
C ALA A 266 -2.11 24.35 -3.73
N ARG A 267 -2.42 24.81 -2.51
CA ARG A 267 -3.20 24.07 -1.51
C ARG A 267 -4.58 23.68 -2.05
N ASP A 268 -5.29 24.64 -2.63
CA ASP A 268 -6.65 24.41 -3.13
C ASP A 268 -6.66 23.48 -4.35
N LEU A 269 -5.65 23.56 -5.22
CA LEU A 269 -5.46 22.64 -6.34
C LEU A 269 -5.11 21.23 -5.86
N ALA A 270 -4.20 21.10 -4.89
CA ALA A 270 -3.86 19.81 -4.30
C ALA A 270 -5.09 19.12 -3.68
N ALA A 271 -5.93 19.87 -2.94
CA ALA A 271 -7.18 19.39 -2.35
C ALA A 271 -8.28 18.98 -3.36
N GLN A 272 -8.15 19.42 -4.61
CA GLN A 272 -9.02 19.03 -5.72
C GLN A 272 -8.50 17.82 -6.49
N SER A 273 -7.20 17.51 -6.38
CA SER A 273 -6.62 16.36 -7.03
C SER A 273 -7.10 15.05 -6.37
N THR A 274 -7.23 14.00 -7.18
CA THR A 274 -7.64 12.68 -6.70
C THR A 274 -6.81 11.57 -7.34
N PHE A 275 -6.44 10.58 -6.55
CA PHE A 275 -5.78 9.36 -7.02
C PHE A 275 -6.27 8.15 -6.23
N ASN A 276 -6.63 7.06 -6.91
CA ASN A 276 -7.16 5.83 -6.29
C ASN A 276 -8.30 6.06 -5.27
N GLY A 277 -9.15 7.07 -5.50
CA GLY A 277 -10.26 7.42 -4.59
C GLY A 277 -9.87 8.34 -3.43
N MET A 278 -8.58 8.62 -3.24
CA MET A 278 -8.07 9.53 -2.21
C MET A 278 -7.97 10.95 -2.75
N ARG A 279 -8.17 11.94 -1.88
CA ARG A 279 -7.95 13.35 -2.21
C ARG A 279 -6.51 13.73 -1.88
N GLY A 280 -5.89 14.52 -2.73
CA GLY A 280 -4.55 15.01 -2.49
C GLY A 280 -4.50 16.14 -1.46
N HIS A 281 -3.31 16.41 -0.96
CA HIS A 281 -2.97 17.62 -0.21
C HIS A 281 -1.56 18.07 -0.59
N LEU A 282 -1.16 19.29 -0.22
CA LEU A 282 0.25 19.66 -0.39
C LEU A 282 1.12 18.71 0.44
N ALA A 283 2.23 18.29 -0.14
CA ALA A 283 3.09 17.28 0.45
C ALA A 283 3.55 17.69 1.84
N THR A 284 3.41 16.77 2.76
CA THR A 284 3.95 16.80 4.10
C THR A 284 5.22 15.97 4.10
N ILE A 285 6.20 16.36 4.91
CA ILE A 285 7.46 15.62 4.99
C ILE A 285 7.78 15.44 6.46
N THR A 286 7.60 14.23 6.96
CA THR A 286 7.63 13.90 8.39
C THR A 286 8.87 13.10 8.78
N SER A 287 9.73 12.74 7.82
CA SER A 287 10.96 12.00 8.08
C SER A 287 12.11 12.36 7.14
N LEU A 288 13.34 12.06 7.57
CA LEU A 288 14.55 12.22 6.73
C LEU A 288 14.51 11.34 5.48
N GLN A 289 14.00 10.11 5.60
CA GLN A 289 13.94 9.17 4.48
C GLN A 289 13.00 9.66 3.38
N GLU A 290 11.84 10.18 3.77
CA GLU A 290 10.89 10.83 2.87
C GLU A 290 11.49 12.10 2.25
N GLN A 291 12.15 12.93 3.05
CA GLN A 291 12.83 14.14 2.59
C GLN A 291 13.85 13.85 1.48
N GLU A 292 14.75 12.90 1.71
CA GLU A 292 15.78 12.52 0.72
C GLU A 292 15.13 11.99 -0.56
N TRP A 293 14.05 11.21 -0.43
CA TRP A 293 13.32 10.67 -1.57
C TRP A 293 12.64 11.77 -2.39
N VAL A 294 11.89 12.67 -1.75
CA VAL A 294 11.20 13.79 -2.42
C VAL A 294 12.20 14.69 -3.11
N ALA A 295 13.29 15.06 -2.42
CA ALA A 295 14.35 15.88 -2.99
C ALA A 295 15.00 15.23 -4.22
N GLN A 296 15.33 13.93 -4.15
CA GLN A 296 15.92 13.21 -5.27
C GLN A 296 15.00 13.21 -6.49
N TRP A 297 13.72 12.91 -6.32
CA TRP A 297 12.75 12.95 -7.42
C TRP A 297 12.60 14.35 -8.00
N LEU A 298 12.50 15.37 -7.15
CA LEU A 298 12.35 16.74 -7.60
C LEU A 298 13.55 17.21 -8.44
N ILE A 299 14.76 16.93 -7.98
CA ILE A 299 16.02 17.26 -8.66
C ILE A 299 16.14 16.50 -9.99
N GLN A 300 15.78 15.21 -9.99
CA GLN A 300 15.87 14.36 -11.18
C GLN A 300 14.85 14.75 -12.25
N LEU A 301 13.63 15.12 -11.86
CA LEU A 301 12.55 15.45 -12.79
C LEU A 301 12.64 16.90 -13.27
N PHE A 302 13.13 17.82 -12.44
CA PHE A 302 13.06 19.25 -12.71
C PHE A 302 14.37 20.00 -12.39
N PRO A 303 15.50 19.62 -12.99
CA PRO A 303 16.81 20.24 -12.71
C PRO A 303 16.85 21.75 -13.05
N ASP A 304 16.00 22.21 -13.98
CA ASP A 304 15.93 23.62 -14.40
C ASP A 304 14.93 24.46 -13.60
N THR A 305 14.19 23.85 -12.66
CA THR A 305 13.15 24.53 -11.87
C THR A 305 13.58 24.66 -10.44
N VAL A 306 13.72 25.87 -9.92
CA VAL A 306 14.42 26.13 -8.65
C VAL A 306 13.57 25.96 -7.37
N ILE A 307 12.27 26.27 -7.42
CA ILE A 307 11.43 26.48 -6.23
C ILE A 307 10.07 25.78 -6.37
N TRP A 308 9.58 25.16 -5.28
CA TRP A 308 8.34 24.37 -5.25
C TRP A 308 7.63 24.46 -3.91
N TRP A 309 6.31 24.57 -3.91
CA TRP A 309 5.51 24.55 -2.68
C TRP A 309 5.37 23.16 -2.08
N ILE A 310 5.45 23.11 -0.75
CA ILE A 310 5.05 21.98 0.10
C ILE A 310 4.11 22.46 1.21
N GLY A 311 3.53 21.54 1.97
CA GLY A 311 2.35 21.77 2.82
C GLY A 311 2.62 22.49 4.14
N GLY A 312 3.82 23.00 4.38
CA GLY A 312 4.15 23.71 5.61
C GLY A 312 3.68 25.16 5.60
N TYR A 313 3.11 25.62 6.71
CA TYR A 313 2.77 27.02 6.94
C TYR A 313 2.90 27.38 8.44
N GLN A 314 3.09 28.66 8.78
CA GLN A 314 2.98 29.13 10.16
C GLN A 314 1.54 29.51 10.53
N ASP A 315 1.01 28.89 11.57
CA ASP A 315 -0.25 29.26 12.20
C ASP A 315 -0.03 30.36 13.25
N LYS A 316 -0.36 31.60 12.89
CA LYS A 316 -0.23 32.78 13.78
C LYS A 316 -1.20 32.78 14.96
N ALA A 317 -2.22 31.94 14.93
CA ALA A 317 -3.16 31.78 16.05
C ALA A 317 -2.68 30.71 17.05
N ALA A 318 -1.62 29.96 16.72
CA ALA A 318 -1.14 28.88 17.55
C ALA A 318 -0.49 29.41 18.85
N PRO A 319 -0.70 28.74 20.00
CA PRO A 319 -0.10 29.17 21.28
C PRO A 319 1.44 29.19 21.30
N ASP A 320 2.07 28.36 20.45
CA ASP A 320 3.52 28.24 20.25
C ASP A 320 4.05 29.10 19.08
N TYR A 321 3.20 29.93 18.46
CA TYR A 321 3.63 30.84 17.41
C TYR A 321 4.76 31.76 17.88
N SER A 322 5.88 31.72 17.18
CA SER A 322 7.02 32.60 17.41
C SER A 322 7.93 32.66 16.18
N GLU A 323 8.22 33.85 15.69
CA GLU A 323 9.09 34.00 14.53
C GLU A 323 10.56 33.70 14.87
N PRO A 324 11.33 33.03 13.97
CA PRO A 324 10.92 32.45 12.69
C PRO A 324 10.51 30.96 12.77
N ALA A 325 10.55 30.35 13.96
CA ALA A 325 10.64 28.88 14.10
C ALA A 325 9.47 28.20 14.82
N GLY A 326 8.55 28.94 15.44
CA GLY A 326 7.40 28.43 16.18
C GLY A 326 6.08 28.62 15.44
N GLY A 327 5.12 27.74 15.69
CA GLY A 327 3.81 27.78 15.04
C GLY A 327 3.75 27.12 13.66
N TRP A 328 4.82 26.46 13.20
CA TRP A 328 4.78 25.68 11.96
C TRP A 328 3.83 24.48 12.06
N ARG A 329 3.04 24.25 11.01
CA ARG A 329 2.04 23.19 10.88
C ARG A 329 2.03 22.61 9.47
N TRP A 330 1.63 21.34 9.37
CA TRP A 330 1.27 20.72 8.11
C TRP A 330 -0.19 20.97 7.76
N VAL A 331 -0.51 21.08 6.47
CA VAL A 331 -1.90 21.20 5.96
C VAL A 331 -2.81 20.04 6.36
N THR A 332 -2.25 18.87 6.70
CA THR A 332 -2.94 17.66 7.16
C THR A 332 -3.27 17.69 8.66
N GLY A 333 -2.62 18.57 9.43
CA GLY A 333 -2.69 18.59 10.90
C GLY A 333 -1.75 17.59 11.59
N GLU A 334 -0.91 16.87 10.83
CA GLU A 334 0.11 16.01 11.41
C GLU A 334 1.11 16.77 12.29
N PRO A 335 1.72 16.11 13.30
CA PRO A 335 2.70 16.75 14.16
C PRO A 335 3.89 17.33 13.39
N TRP A 336 4.26 18.57 13.69
CA TRP A 336 5.50 19.18 13.20
C TRP A 336 6.72 18.64 13.98
N SER A 337 7.12 17.39 13.70
CA SER A 337 8.20 16.68 14.42
C SER A 337 9.51 16.57 13.66
N PHE A 338 9.53 16.95 12.38
CA PHE A 338 10.69 16.89 11.51
C PHE A 338 10.85 18.20 10.75
N ALA A 339 12.08 18.65 10.55
CA ALA A 339 12.36 19.80 9.70
C ALA A 339 13.68 19.64 8.93
N ALA A 340 13.66 19.96 7.64
CA ALA A 340 14.81 19.93 6.75
C ALA A 340 15.11 21.33 6.17
N TRP A 341 15.25 22.31 7.08
CA TRP A 341 15.62 23.68 6.73
C TRP A 341 16.97 23.74 6.01
N ARG A 342 17.09 24.65 5.04
CA ARG A 342 18.39 25.06 4.50
C ARG A 342 19.21 25.74 5.59
N THR A 343 20.53 25.79 5.36
CA THR A 343 21.42 26.51 6.27
C THR A 343 21.03 27.99 6.32
N GLY A 344 20.64 28.45 7.51
CA GLY A 344 20.19 29.82 7.75
C GLY A 344 18.66 29.99 7.81
N GLU A 345 17.89 28.94 7.51
CA GLU A 345 16.42 28.93 7.57
C GLU A 345 15.88 28.27 8.85
N PRO A 346 14.64 28.57 9.27
CA PRO A 346 13.79 29.64 8.75
C PRO A 346 14.32 31.01 9.19
N ASN A 347 14.23 32.02 8.33
CA ASN A 347 14.85 33.33 8.59
C ASN A 347 13.86 34.49 8.69
N ASN A 348 12.61 34.30 8.26
CA ASN A 348 11.58 35.31 8.18
C ASN A 348 12.06 36.63 7.56
N CYS A 349 12.71 36.54 6.39
CA CYS A 349 13.26 37.73 5.75
C CYS A 349 12.14 38.70 5.52
N CYS A 350 12.45 39.95 5.84
CA CYS A 350 11.67 41.06 5.33
C CYS A 350 10.22 41.07 5.88
N GLU A 351 9.96 40.28 6.94
CA GLU A 351 8.69 40.02 7.61
C GLU A 351 7.60 39.39 6.72
N GLY A 352 7.06 38.25 7.17
CA GLY A 352 5.89 37.60 6.55
C GLY A 352 6.20 36.34 5.74
N GLU A 353 7.30 35.65 6.05
CA GLU A 353 7.63 34.38 5.42
C GLU A 353 6.93 33.20 6.12
N ASP A 354 5.63 33.06 5.82
CA ASP A 354 4.75 32.16 6.54
C ASP A 354 4.53 30.79 5.85
N TYR A 355 5.17 30.54 4.70
CA TYR A 355 4.91 29.36 3.86
C TYR A 355 6.19 28.62 3.48
N LEU A 356 6.09 27.32 3.27
CA LEU A 356 7.24 26.45 3.05
C LEU A 356 7.46 26.14 1.57
N GLU A 357 8.65 26.43 1.05
CA GLU A 357 9.11 25.94 -0.26
C GLU A 357 10.29 24.98 -0.12
N ILE A 358 10.35 23.99 -1.01
CA ILE A 358 11.53 23.12 -1.20
C ILE A 358 12.27 23.59 -2.46
N ARG A 359 13.61 23.63 -2.40
CA ARG A 359 14.44 24.09 -3.52
C ARG A 359 15.16 22.92 -4.18
N THR A 360 15.17 22.87 -5.51
CA THR A 360 15.90 21.82 -6.25
C THR A 360 17.42 22.01 -6.28
N GLU A 361 17.92 23.18 -5.84
CA GLU A 361 19.36 23.42 -5.79
C GLU A 361 20.07 22.47 -4.83
N ASP A 362 19.43 22.15 -3.70
CA ASP A 362 19.97 21.31 -2.63
C ASP A 362 18.95 20.36 -2.01
N GLY A 363 17.68 20.50 -2.32
CA GLY A 363 16.60 19.65 -1.82
C GLY A 363 16.06 20.08 -0.46
N TYR A 364 16.47 21.21 0.12
CA TYR A 364 16.07 21.61 1.47
C TYR A 364 15.07 22.77 1.46
N TRP A 365 14.52 23.09 2.64
CA TRP A 365 13.39 24.02 2.77
C TRP A 365 13.81 25.46 3.05
N CYS A 366 13.01 26.39 2.53
CA CYS A 366 12.99 27.80 2.92
C CYS A 366 11.58 28.16 3.39
N ASP A 367 11.50 28.99 4.42
CA ASP A 367 10.31 29.81 4.63
C ASP A 367 10.30 30.94 3.61
N ILE A 368 9.11 31.32 3.15
CA ILE A 368 8.96 32.42 2.20
C ILE A 368 7.57 33.06 2.31
N TYR A 369 7.50 34.34 1.96
CA TYR A 369 6.23 35.06 1.85
C TYR A 369 5.40 34.55 0.66
N GLU A 370 4.10 34.81 0.69
CA GLU A 370 3.20 34.40 -0.39
C GLU A 370 3.60 35.05 -1.73
N ARG A 371 3.95 34.21 -2.70
CA ARG A 371 4.32 34.64 -4.07
C ARG A 371 3.93 33.57 -5.07
N THR A 372 4.05 33.84 -6.37
CA THR A 372 3.94 32.76 -7.35
C THR A 372 5.22 31.92 -7.37
N ASN A 373 5.06 30.60 -7.28
CA ASN A 373 6.15 29.64 -7.31
C ASN A 373 6.19 28.91 -8.67
N HIS A 374 7.11 27.98 -8.92
CA HIS A 374 7.19 27.27 -10.20
C HIS A 374 6.43 25.94 -10.24
N GLY A 375 6.04 25.44 -9.07
CA GLY A 375 5.23 24.25 -8.93
C GLY A 375 4.91 23.96 -7.48
N PHE A 376 4.23 22.83 -7.27
CA PHE A 376 3.89 22.31 -5.96
C PHE A 376 3.88 20.78 -5.99
N ILE A 377 4.08 20.18 -4.82
CA ILE A 377 4.06 18.72 -4.65
C ILE A 377 2.74 18.35 -3.99
N VAL A 378 1.98 17.48 -4.63
CA VAL A 378 0.78 16.86 -4.07
C VAL A 378 1.17 15.52 -3.50
N GLU A 379 0.67 15.22 -2.32
CA GLU A 379 0.75 13.91 -1.68
C GLU A 379 -0.65 13.31 -1.59
N TYR A 380 -0.71 12.00 -1.77
CA TYR A 380 -1.88 11.17 -1.56
C TYR A 380 -1.51 10.08 -0.56
N GLU A 381 -2.37 9.88 0.42
CA GLU A 381 -2.26 8.82 1.42
C GLU A 381 -2.10 7.42 0.77
N PRO A 382 -1.71 6.39 1.54
CA PRO A 382 -1.80 5.01 1.09
C PRO A 382 -3.27 4.65 0.78
N SER A 383 -3.49 3.77 -0.20
CA SER A 383 -4.84 3.25 -0.45
C SER A 383 -5.44 2.73 0.86
N PRO A 384 -6.69 3.10 1.22
CA PRO A 384 -7.27 2.70 2.49
C PRO A 384 -7.30 1.17 2.58
N ASP A 385 -6.92 0.65 3.74
CA ASP A 385 -7.06 -0.77 4.05
C ASP A 385 -8.54 -1.08 4.30
N LEU A 386 -9.16 -1.73 3.31
CA LEU A 386 -10.55 -2.16 3.39
C LEU A 386 -10.70 -3.58 3.95
N SER A 387 -9.59 -4.26 4.27
CA SER A 387 -9.64 -5.59 4.86
C SER A 387 -9.93 -5.47 6.36
N PRO A 388 -10.90 -6.25 6.88
CA PRO A 388 -11.18 -6.22 8.31
C PRO A 388 -10.09 -6.96 9.10
N PRO A 389 -9.81 -6.54 10.34
CA PRO A 389 -8.98 -7.32 11.25
C PRO A 389 -9.52 -8.75 11.44
N THR A 390 -8.66 -9.67 11.88
CA THR A 390 -9.11 -11.03 12.21
C THR A 390 -10.15 -11.01 13.33
N THR A 391 -11.14 -11.90 13.26
CA THR A 391 -12.15 -12.05 14.32
C THR A 391 -11.45 -12.28 15.67
N PRO A 392 -11.72 -11.45 16.69
CA PRO A 392 -11.07 -11.58 17.98
C PRO A 392 -11.25 -12.96 18.60
N VAL A 393 -10.16 -13.56 19.07
CA VAL A 393 -10.21 -14.76 19.92
C VAL A 393 -10.36 -14.27 21.36
N VAL A 394 -11.50 -14.55 21.98
CA VAL A 394 -11.87 -14.05 23.32
C VAL A 394 -11.76 -15.18 24.34
N THR A 395 -11.13 -14.90 25.47
CA THR A 395 -10.94 -15.84 26.58
C THR A 395 -11.41 -15.18 27.87
N ASP A 396 -12.44 -15.75 28.50
CA ASP A 396 -12.86 -15.32 29.84
C ASP A 396 -12.03 -16.00 30.93
N THR A 397 -12.33 -15.75 32.20
CA THR A 397 -11.53 -16.23 33.33
C THR A 397 -11.76 -17.71 33.69
N GLY A 398 -12.47 -18.47 32.84
CA GLY A 398 -12.66 -19.90 32.98
C GLY A 398 -14.12 -20.30 33.14
N ARG A 399 -14.35 -21.56 33.52
CA ARG A 399 -15.68 -22.21 33.49
C ARG A 399 -16.75 -21.53 34.35
N PHE A 400 -16.36 -20.91 35.46
CA PHE A 400 -17.29 -20.25 36.36
C PHE A 400 -16.65 -19.14 37.19
N THR A 401 -17.50 -18.31 37.80
CA THR A 401 -17.12 -17.31 38.78
C THR A 401 -18.04 -17.33 40.00
N SER A 402 -17.49 -17.10 41.19
CA SER A 402 -18.26 -16.91 42.43
C SER A 402 -18.76 -15.47 42.61
N SER A 403 -18.36 -14.54 41.72
CA SER A 403 -18.72 -13.14 41.81
C SER A 403 -20.02 -12.84 41.08
N ALA A 404 -20.94 -12.16 41.77
CA ALA A 404 -22.17 -11.65 41.18
C ALA A 404 -22.01 -10.25 40.53
N SER A 405 -20.82 -9.67 40.59
CA SER A 405 -20.63 -8.25 40.22
C SER A 405 -19.39 -7.95 39.39
N VAL A 406 -18.55 -8.96 39.14
CA VAL A 406 -17.29 -8.79 38.42
C VAL A 406 -17.12 -9.88 37.38
N LEU A 407 -16.83 -9.47 36.15
CA LEU A 407 -16.39 -10.36 35.07
C LEU A 407 -15.09 -9.82 34.46
N SER A 408 -14.27 -10.70 33.90
CA SER A 408 -13.08 -10.29 33.14
C SER A 408 -12.88 -11.19 31.92
N ALA A 409 -12.22 -10.64 30.91
CA ALA A 409 -11.78 -11.38 29.73
C ALA A 409 -10.55 -10.73 29.12
N SER A 410 -9.84 -11.51 28.31
CA SER A 410 -8.78 -11.08 27.41
C SER A 410 -9.11 -11.47 25.97
N TRP A 411 -8.46 -10.83 25.01
CA TRP A 411 -8.64 -11.11 23.60
C TRP A 411 -7.39 -10.87 22.77
N SER A 412 -7.36 -11.46 21.58
CA SER A 412 -6.31 -11.22 20.58
C SER A 412 -6.89 -11.15 19.18
N SER A 413 -6.33 -10.29 18.34
CA SER A 413 -6.65 -10.11 16.93
C SER A 413 -5.43 -9.52 16.22
N THR A 414 -5.40 -9.61 14.90
CA THR A 414 -4.30 -9.13 14.06
C THR A 414 -4.84 -8.45 12.82
N ASP A 415 -4.15 -7.38 12.42
CA ASP A 415 -4.36 -6.68 11.16
C ASP A 415 -2.98 -6.31 10.60
N PRO A 416 -2.39 -7.15 9.72
CA PRO A 416 -1.05 -6.91 9.16
C PRO A 416 -0.93 -5.67 8.28
N GLU A 417 -2.02 -5.27 7.64
CA GLU A 417 -2.08 -4.23 6.62
C GLU A 417 -2.01 -2.82 7.22
N SER A 418 -2.80 -2.53 8.27
CA SER A 418 -2.90 -1.19 8.85
C SER A 418 -2.85 -1.16 10.39
N GLY A 419 -2.90 -2.32 11.03
CA GLY A 419 -2.84 -2.46 12.48
C GLY A 419 -4.17 -2.12 13.17
N ILE A 420 -4.31 -2.58 14.42
CA ILE A 420 -5.54 -2.38 15.20
C ILE A 420 -5.43 -1.11 16.04
N VAL A 421 -6.40 -0.22 15.90
CA VAL A 421 -6.45 1.05 16.64
C VAL A 421 -7.55 1.09 17.70
N GLU A 422 -8.56 0.22 17.60
CA GLU A 422 -9.63 0.15 18.58
C GLU A 422 -10.16 -1.28 18.77
N TYR A 423 -10.40 -1.65 20.02
CA TYR A 423 -11.27 -2.74 20.42
C TYR A 423 -12.53 -2.18 21.06
N GLN A 424 -13.65 -2.84 20.78
CA GLN A 424 -14.87 -2.67 21.56
C GLN A 424 -15.29 -4.00 22.12
N TYR A 425 -15.91 -3.98 23.30
CA TYR A 425 -16.49 -5.16 23.92
C TYR A 425 -17.91 -4.92 24.43
N ALA A 426 -18.67 -6.00 24.55
CA ALA A 426 -19.99 -6.06 25.16
C ALA A 426 -20.12 -7.36 25.98
N ILE A 427 -21.12 -7.44 26.86
CA ILE A 427 -21.42 -8.63 27.66
C ILE A 427 -22.89 -8.99 27.53
N GLY A 428 -23.21 -10.27 27.37
CA GLY A 428 -24.59 -10.77 27.26
C GLY A 428 -24.71 -12.23 27.66
N THR A 429 -25.84 -12.86 27.35
CA THR A 429 -26.21 -14.20 27.86
C THR A 429 -26.39 -15.23 26.75
N SER A 430 -25.96 -14.91 25.52
CA SER A 430 -26.11 -15.78 24.34
C SER A 430 -24.74 -16.26 23.86
N PRO A 431 -24.58 -17.55 23.52
CA PRO A 431 -23.32 -18.08 22.98
C PRO A 431 -22.98 -17.57 21.57
N THR A 432 -23.91 -16.83 20.93
CA THR A 432 -23.69 -16.11 19.69
C THR A 432 -24.05 -14.65 19.87
N ASP A 433 -23.47 -13.76 19.06
CA ASP A 433 -23.81 -12.33 19.08
C ASP A 433 -25.33 -12.14 18.89
N PRO A 434 -26.05 -11.58 19.87
CA PRO A 434 -27.49 -11.36 19.77
C PRO A 434 -27.83 -10.13 18.91
N GLY A 435 -26.85 -9.32 18.50
CA GLY A 435 -27.00 -8.06 17.78
C GLY A 435 -27.60 -6.92 18.61
N SER A 436 -28.55 -7.23 19.51
CA SER A 436 -29.12 -6.31 20.51
C SER A 436 -29.52 -7.09 21.78
N GLY A 437 -29.67 -6.40 22.92
CA GLY A 437 -30.03 -7.05 24.18
C GLY A 437 -28.83 -7.45 25.07
N TYR A 438 -27.71 -6.75 24.93
CA TYR A 438 -26.56 -6.92 25.82
C TYR A 438 -26.86 -6.45 27.26
N VAL A 439 -26.24 -7.12 28.23
CA VAL A 439 -26.22 -6.73 29.65
C VAL A 439 -25.29 -5.53 29.83
N VAL A 440 -24.15 -5.54 29.15
CA VAL A 440 -23.27 -4.37 28.98
C VAL A 440 -23.20 -4.08 27.49
N ALA A 441 -23.71 -2.91 27.08
CA ALA A 441 -23.65 -2.46 25.69
C ALA A 441 -22.19 -2.21 25.24
N TRP A 442 -21.98 -2.14 23.93
CA TRP A 442 -20.67 -1.91 23.32
C TRP A 442 -19.95 -0.71 23.96
N LYS A 443 -18.73 -0.97 24.46
CA LYS A 443 -17.86 -0.01 25.13
C LYS A 443 -16.47 -0.09 24.51
N SER A 444 -15.82 1.06 24.37
CA SER A 444 -14.45 1.12 23.86
C SER A 444 -13.44 0.65 24.91
N ALA A 445 -12.50 -0.17 24.48
CA ALA A 445 -11.29 -0.55 25.21
C ALA A 445 -10.03 0.13 24.66
N GLY A 446 -10.16 1.00 23.65
CA GLY A 446 -9.00 1.53 22.92
C GLY A 446 -8.15 0.37 22.39
N THR A 447 -6.84 0.39 22.62
CA THR A 447 -5.93 -0.69 22.21
C THR A 447 -5.70 -1.76 23.30
N ALA A 448 -6.46 -1.74 24.39
CA ALA A 448 -6.31 -2.73 25.45
C ALA A 448 -6.79 -4.12 24.96
N THR A 449 -6.08 -5.17 25.39
CA THR A 449 -6.36 -6.57 25.03
C THR A 449 -7.05 -7.35 26.14
N GLN A 450 -7.54 -6.65 27.16
CA GLN A 450 -8.28 -7.22 28.28
C GLN A 450 -9.14 -6.16 28.96
N ALA A 451 -10.22 -6.61 29.61
CA ALA A 451 -11.05 -5.76 30.43
C ALA A 451 -11.59 -6.49 31.66
N THR A 452 -11.87 -5.71 32.71
CA THR A 452 -12.59 -6.13 33.90
C THR A 452 -13.77 -5.19 34.10
N GLU A 453 -14.98 -5.76 34.09
CA GLU A 453 -16.20 -5.02 34.41
C GLU A 453 -16.60 -5.28 35.85
N THR A 454 -16.98 -4.22 36.56
CA THR A 454 -17.34 -4.25 37.99
C THR A 454 -18.70 -3.60 38.21
N GLY A 455 -19.36 -3.91 39.33
CA GLY A 455 -20.68 -3.35 39.65
C GLY A 455 -21.81 -3.94 38.81
N LEU A 456 -21.59 -5.13 38.22
CA LEU A 456 -22.59 -5.86 37.47
C LEU A 456 -23.67 -6.41 38.42
N ALA A 457 -24.88 -6.65 37.88
CA ALA A 457 -25.96 -7.33 38.57
C ALA A 457 -26.16 -8.72 37.94
N LEU A 458 -25.20 -9.61 38.17
CA LEU A 458 -25.21 -10.95 37.56
C LEU A 458 -26.14 -11.88 38.33
N GLN A 459 -26.81 -12.74 37.58
CA GLN A 459 -27.70 -13.75 38.13
C GLN A 459 -26.92 -15.05 38.34
N SER A 460 -27.02 -15.61 39.54
CA SER A 460 -26.50 -16.96 39.77
C SER A 460 -27.18 -17.94 38.81
N GLY A 461 -26.38 -18.89 38.37
CA GLY A 461 -26.53 -19.90 37.34
C GLY A 461 -27.02 -19.49 35.96
N GLN A 462 -26.76 -18.24 35.60
CA GLN A 462 -26.75 -17.79 34.22
C GLN A 462 -25.30 -17.84 33.67
N THR A 463 -25.15 -18.24 32.41
CA THR A 463 -23.89 -18.08 31.67
C THR A 463 -23.85 -16.72 30.98
N TYR A 464 -22.71 -16.05 31.08
CA TYR A 464 -22.44 -14.77 30.42
C TYR A 464 -21.29 -14.93 29.42
N TYR A 465 -21.35 -14.16 28.34
CA TYR A 465 -20.42 -14.22 27.22
C TYR A 465 -19.86 -12.84 26.95
N TRP A 466 -18.56 -12.78 26.64
CA TRP A 466 -17.91 -11.57 26.15
C TRP A 466 -17.95 -11.53 24.63
N TYR A 467 -18.36 -10.39 24.08
CA TYR A 467 -18.33 -10.11 22.65
C TYR A 467 -17.25 -9.07 22.41
N VAL A 468 -16.37 -9.28 21.43
CA VAL A 468 -15.28 -8.34 21.10
C VAL A 468 -15.19 -8.15 19.59
N ARG A 469 -15.00 -6.91 19.15
CA ARG A 469 -14.66 -6.57 17.75
C ARG A 469 -13.47 -5.61 17.72
N ALA A 470 -12.70 -5.67 16.64
CA ALA A 470 -11.52 -4.84 16.41
C ALA A 470 -11.73 -3.93 15.21
N SER A 471 -11.19 -2.71 15.25
CA SER A 471 -11.13 -1.78 14.12
C SER A 471 -9.69 -1.57 13.69
N ASN A 472 -9.47 -1.60 12.37
CA ASN A 472 -8.22 -1.19 11.77
C ASN A 472 -8.11 0.36 11.72
N ARG A 473 -6.95 0.88 11.28
CA ARG A 473 -6.70 2.34 11.20
C ARG A 473 -7.68 3.07 10.28
N ASP A 474 -8.16 2.40 9.24
CA ASP A 474 -9.09 2.93 8.24
C ASP A 474 -10.58 2.82 8.65
N GLY A 475 -10.87 2.35 9.86
CA GLY A 475 -12.22 2.30 10.44
C GLY A 475 -13.04 1.08 10.04
N VAL A 476 -12.41 0.05 9.48
CA VAL A 476 -13.04 -1.23 9.14
C VAL A 476 -13.09 -2.12 10.37
N TRP A 477 -14.28 -2.64 10.68
CA TRP A 477 -14.52 -3.52 11.82
C TRP A 477 -14.44 -5.00 11.43
N SER A 478 -13.84 -5.79 12.32
CA SER A 478 -13.87 -7.25 12.29
C SER A 478 -15.29 -7.79 12.53
N ASP A 479 -15.49 -9.07 12.19
CA ASP A 479 -16.56 -9.86 12.79
C ASP A 479 -16.41 -9.92 14.32
N VAL A 480 -17.51 -10.25 15.00
CA VAL A 480 -17.56 -10.32 16.46
C VAL A 480 -17.03 -11.67 16.96
N GLY A 481 -15.96 -11.61 17.75
CA GLY A 481 -15.47 -12.73 18.56
C GLY A 481 -16.32 -12.92 19.81
N VAL A 482 -16.56 -14.18 20.21
CA VAL A 482 -17.36 -14.53 21.39
C VAL A 482 -16.57 -15.49 22.28
N SER A 483 -16.58 -15.27 23.60
CA SER A 483 -15.98 -16.23 24.54
C SER A 483 -16.78 -17.54 24.62
N ASP A 484 -16.21 -18.59 25.20
CA ASP A 484 -16.89 -19.86 25.46
C ASP A 484 -17.91 -19.77 26.61
N GLY A 485 -17.80 -18.74 27.42
CA GLY A 485 -18.81 -18.29 28.37
C GLY A 485 -18.50 -18.70 29.79
N ILE A 486 -18.80 -17.80 30.72
CA ILE A 486 -18.53 -17.96 32.14
C ILE A 486 -19.84 -18.11 32.92
N TYR A 487 -19.95 -19.22 33.64
CA TYR A 487 -21.10 -19.52 34.48
C TYR A 487 -21.01 -18.81 35.83
N VAL A 488 -22.05 -18.09 36.23
CA VAL A 488 -22.04 -17.40 37.53
C VAL A 488 -22.55 -18.37 38.60
N ALA A 489 -21.73 -18.80 39.54
CA ALA A 489 -22.11 -19.72 40.61
C ALA A 489 -21.87 -19.08 41.98
N VAL A 490 -22.83 -18.33 42.51
CA VAL A 490 -22.66 -17.67 43.81
C VAL A 490 -22.96 -18.66 44.94
N PRO A 491 -22.11 -18.76 45.99
CA PRO A 491 -22.43 -19.59 47.14
C PRO A 491 -23.74 -19.19 47.84
N VAL A 492 -24.58 -20.18 48.15
CA VAL A 492 -25.90 -20.01 48.74
C VAL A 492 -25.88 -20.45 50.19
N LEU A 493 -26.33 -19.58 51.10
CA LEU A 493 -26.48 -19.88 52.53
C LEU A 493 -27.67 -20.82 52.76
N ASN A 494 -27.44 -21.94 53.42
CA ASN A 494 -28.50 -22.71 54.06
C ASN A 494 -28.73 -22.16 55.48
N PRO A 495 -29.87 -21.51 55.75
CA PRO A 495 -30.13 -20.90 57.05
C PRO A 495 -30.31 -21.91 58.18
N ALA A 496 -30.61 -23.18 57.87
CA ALA A 496 -30.85 -24.21 58.88
C ALA A 496 -29.55 -24.69 59.56
N ASN A 497 -28.43 -24.67 58.84
CA ASN A 497 -27.14 -25.13 59.37
C ASN A 497 -26.01 -24.09 59.29
N GLY A 498 -26.25 -22.94 58.65
CA GLY A 498 -25.28 -21.86 58.51
C GLY A 498 -24.16 -22.13 57.49
N HIS A 499 -24.26 -23.21 56.71
CA HIS A 499 -23.27 -23.56 55.69
C HIS A 499 -23.58 -22.88 54.35
N TYR A 500 -22.53 -22.57 53.60
CA TYR A 500 -22.63 -22.08 52.23
C TYR A 500 -22.34 -23.22 51.26
N TYR A 501 -23.15 -23.33 50.22
CA TYR A 501 -23.01 -24.36 49.20
C TYR A 501 -22.86 -23.69 47.83
N GLN A 502 -22.08 -24.28 46.94
CA GLN A 502 -21.84 -23.76 45.59
C GLN A 502 -21.91 -24.91 44.59
N TYR A 503 -22.58 -24.67 43.46
CA TYR A 503 -22.48 -25.55 42.30
C TYR A 503 -21.23 -25.21 41.49
N VAL A 504 -20.41 -26.20 41.19
CA VAL A 504 -19.19 -26.06 40.38
C VAL A 504 -19.39 -26.81 39.07
N PRO A 505 -19.55 -26.12 37.91
CA PRO A 505 -19.82 -26.78 36.65
C PRO A 505 -18.58 -27.46 36.06
N GLY A 506 -18.75 -28.69 35.56
CA GLY A 506 -17.77 -29.35 34.71
C GLY A 506 -17.74 -30.87 34.76
N TRP A 507 -17.05 -31.45 33.78
CA TRP A 507 -16.85 -32.89 33.66
C TRP A 507 -15.56 -33.30 34.39
N LEU A 508 -15.68 -33.57 35.68
CA LEU A 508 -14.55 -33.84 36.56
C LEU A 508 -14.61 -35.27 37.11
N SER A 509 -13.44 -35.86 37.33
CA SER A 509 -13.33 -37.00 38.23
C SER A 509 -13.70 -36.56 39.66
N TRP A 510 -14.03 -37.51 40.54
CA TRP A 510 -14.28 -37.17 41.94
C TRP A 510 -13.07 -36.51 42.61
N GLU A 511 -11.86 -36.98 42.28
CA GLU A 511 -10.61 -36.46 42.83
C GLU A 511 -10.34 -35.02 42.38
N ASP A 512 -10.54 -34.72 41.09
CA ASP A 512 -10.41 -33.36 40.56
C ASP A 512 -11.48 -32.43 41.16
N ALA A 513 -12.72 -32.92 41.31
CA ALA A 513 -13.79 -32.16 41.96
C ALA A 513 -13.48 -31.88 43.44
N ALA A 514 -12.87 -32.84 44.15
CA ALA A 514 -12.43 -32.65 45.53
C ALA A 514 -11.30 -31.62 45.63
N ALA A 515 -10.30 -31.70 44.75
CA ALA A 515 -9.20 -30.76 44.69
C ALA A 515 -9.67 -29.34 44.34
N GLU A 516 -10.56 -29.20 43.36
CA GLU A 516 -11.12 -27.91 42.98
C GLU A 516 -12.00 -27.31 44.08
N ALA A 517 -12.85 -28.11 44.71
CA ALA A 517 -13.63 -27.64 45.87
C ALA A 517 -12.73 -27.17 47.02
N ALA A 518 -11.60 -27.84 47.26
CA ALA A 518 -10.62 -27.45 48.27
C ALA A 518 -9.83 -26.19 47.92
N ALA A 519 -9.72 -25.84 46.63
CA ALA A 519 -9.07 -24.62 46.17
C ALA A 519 -9.99 -23.38 46.23
N LEU A 520 -11.30 -23.59 46.42
CA LEU A 520 -12.26 -22.49 46.54
C LEU A 520 -12.25 -21.87 47.93
N GLU A 521 -12.46 -20.57 47.97
CA GLU A 521 -12.61 -19.80 49.20
C GLU A 521 -13.82 -18.86 49.07
N TYR A 522 -14.64 -18.78 50.11
CA TYR A 522 -15.74 -17.83 50.18
C TYR A 522 -15.72 -17.11 51.54
N GLN A 523 -15.52 -15.79 51.51
CA GLN A 523 -15.45 -14.96 52.73
C GLN A 523 -14.44 -15.44 53.78
N GLY A 524 -13.26 -15.93 53.37
CA GLY A 524 -12.27 -16.50 54.30
C GLY A 524 -12.50 -17.97 54.65
N LEU A 525 -13.56 -18.60 54.15
CA LEU A 525 -13.90 -20.00 54.42
C LEU A 525 -13.39 -20.88 53.28
N ALA A 526 -12.51 -21.82 53.59
CA ALA A 526 -12.04 -22.83 52.64
C ALA A 526 -13.16 -23.82 52.27
N GLY A 527 -13.25 -24.14 50.99
CA GLY A 527 -14.22 -25.09 50.46
C GLY A 527 -13.83 -26.55 50.64
N HIS A 528 -14.82 -27.43 50.45
CA HIS A 528 -14.66 -28.88 50.30
C HIS A 528 -15.91 -29.45 49.64
N LEU A 529 -15.85 -30.68 49.13
CA LEU A 529 -17.05 -31.35 48.62
C LEU A 529 -18.11 -31.47 49.72
N ALA A 530 -19.37 -31.21 49.36
CA ALA A 530 -20.47 -31.14 50.32
C ALA A 530 -20.64 -32.48 51.06
N THR A 531 -20.73 -32.40 52.39
CA THR A 531 -21.18 -33.52 53.23
C THR A 531 -22.67 -33.38 53.50
N VAL A 532 -23.39 -34.49 53.70
CA VAL A 532 -24.80 -34.47 54.06
C VAL A 532 -24.98 -35.20 55.38
N ARG A 533 -25.51 -34.50 56.39
CA ARG A 533 -25.60 -34.96 57.79
C ARG A 533 -27.03 -35.06 58.32
N SER A 534 -28.03 -34.61 57.54
CA SER A 534 -29.45 -34.70 57.90
C SER A 534 -30.34 -34.80 56.67
N GLN A 535 -31.57 -35.29 56.87
CA GLN A 535 -32.60 -35.29 55.83
C GLN A 535 -32.98 -33.87 55.41
N GLU A 536 -33.03 -32.93 56.35
CA GLU A 536 -33.36 -31.52 56.09
C GLU A 536 -32.30 -30.85 55.21
N GLU A 537 -31.01 -31.13 55.44
CA GLU A 537 -29.91 -30.67 54.59
C GLU A 537 -29.99 -31.29 53.18
N TRP A 538 -30.32 -32.58 53.09
CA TRP A 538 -30.52 -33.25 51.80
C TRP A 538 -31.66 -32.61 50.99
N ASP A 539 -32.83 -32.45 51.61
CA ASP A 539 -34.01 -31.86 50.95
C ASP A 539 -33.73 -30.42 50.51
N TRP A 540 -32.96 -29.67 51.30
CA TRP A 540 -32.51 -28.33 50.93
C TRP A 540 -31.58 -28.35 49.73
N LEU A 541 -30.56 -29.22 49.72
CA LEU A 541 -29.63 -29.36 48.59
C LEU A 541 -30.35 -29.74 47.30
N VAL A 542 -31.30 -30.68 47.36
CA VAL A 542 -32.08 -31.08 46.19
C VAL A 542 -32.93 -29.92 45.67
N SER A 543 -33.59 -29.17 46.54
CA SER A 543 -34.47 -28.07 46.12
C SER A 543 -33.72 -26.81 45.66
N HIS A 544 -32.52 -26.55 46.16
CA HIS A 544 -31.79 -25.30 45.89
C HIS A 544 -30.61 -25.48 44.94
N MET A 545 -29.99 -26.67 44.90
CA MET A 545 -28.78 -26.94 44.12
C MET A 545 -29.02 -27.81 42.87
N ALA A 546 -29.95 -28.77 42.92
CA ALA A 546 -30.16 -29.66 41.77
C ALA A 546 -30.76 -28.94 40.54
N GLN A 547 -31.45 -27.81 40.73
CA GLN A 547 -32.01 -27.00 39.65
C GLN A 547 -30.94 -26.40 38.70
N TRP A 548 -29.69 -26.35 39.15
CA TRP A 548 -28.59 -25.73 38.41
C TRP A 548 -27.84 -26.71 37.50
N CYS A 549 -28.22 -27.99 37.47
CA CYS A 549 -27.73 -28.99 36.51
C CYS A 549 -28.39 -28.78 35.14
N PRO A 550 -27.69 -28.25 34.12
CA PRO A 550 -28.30 -28.02 32.81
C PRO A 550 -28.49 -29.36 32.08
N GLY A 551 -29.65 -29.64 31.49
CA GLY A 551 -29.76 -30.66 30.42
C GLY A 551 -29.98 -32.12 30.82
N GLY A 552 -30.49 -32.42 32.02
CA GLY A 552 -30.85 -33.81 32.39
C GLY A 552 -29.68 -34.65 32.90
N PHE A 553 -28.66 -34.02 33.49
CA PHE A 553 -27.64 -34.73 34.25
C PHE A 553 -28.19 -35.09 35.63
N ASP A 554 -28.19 -36.38 35.94
CA ASP A 554 -28.79 -36.91 37.19
C ASP A 554 -27.79 -36.99 38.37
N HIS A 555 -26.53 -36.55 38.21
CA HIS A 555 -25.46 -36.85 39.17
C HIS A 555 -24.51 -35.67 39.43
N LEU A 556 -24.32 -35.34 40.71
CA LEU A 556 -23.31 -34.42 41.24
C LEU A 556 -22.40 -35.17 42.23
N TRP A 557 -21.13 -34.81 42.28
CA TRP A 557 -20.21 -35.35 43.28
C TRP A 557 -20.49 -34.76 44.67
N LEU A 558 -20.48 -35.63 45.68
CA LEU A 558 -20.53 -35.29 47.11
C LEU A 558 -19.26 -35.79 47.80
N GLY A 559 -19.01 -35.33 49.03
CA GLY A 559 -17.78 -35.66 49.78
C GLY A 559 -17.71 -37.08 50.33
N GLY A 560 -18.74 -37.91 50.14
CA GLY A 560 -18.73 -39.30 50.58
C GLY A 560 -17.92 -40.20 49.64
N TYR A 561 -16.96 -40.94 50.17
CA TYR A 561 -16.19 -41.94 49.43
C TYR A 561 -15.92 -43.17 50.30
N GLN A 562 -15.75 -44.34 49.67
CA GLN A 562 -15.29 -45.54 50.36
C GLN A 562 -13.76 -45.59 50.29
N ASP A 563 -13.10 -45.36 51.41
CA ASP A 563 -11.66 -45.58 51.52
C ASP A 563 -11.38 -47.09 51.46
N ARG A 564 -10.85 -47.56 50.34
CA ARG A 564 -10.52 -48.98 50.14
C ARG A 564 -9.28 -49.43 50.92
N GLN A 565 -8.60 -48.50 51.58
CA GLN A 565 -7.44 -48.76 52.44
C GLN A 565 -7.77 -48.61 53.93
N ALA A 566 -8.98 -48.14 54.27
CA ALA A 566 -9.47 -48.13 55.63
C ALA A 566 -9.75 -49.58 56.11
N PRO A 567 -9.33 -49.95 57.34
CA PRO A 567 -9.40 -51.31 57.85
C PRO A 567 -10.82 -51.85 58.09
#